data_AF-Q606P3-F1
#
_entry.id   AF-Q606P3-F1
#
_cell.length_a   1.000
_cell.length_b   1.000
_cell.length_c   1.000
_cell.angle_alpha   90.00
_cell.angle_beta   90.00
_cell.angle_gamma   90.00
#
_symmetry.space_group_name_H-M   'P 1'
#
loop_
_entity.id
_entity.type
_entity.pdbx_description
1 polymer ?
#
loop_
_entity_poly.entity_id
_entity_poly.type
_entity_poly.pdbx_seq_one_letter_code
_entity_poly.pdbx_strand_id
1 'polypeptide(L)'
;MNLSLFAIALGGAAGALARFWVSNGLYGWLGRDFPHGTLFINVSGSFLMGFLSVMMIQRFALAAEYRAAVLVGFLGAYTTFSTFSLETLALFEEGSLLKAALNVLLSVVLCLAAVWVGAVLARRLAVGEIAALVGGPGLRIFGAACGMSLLAGFAAALAFARAGLGPQLESLVLVALTGLVVVGTLVALVVTGTELRGAFQLWGAFTLSAFAAVVFLSLGLVLARGAG
;
A
#
# COMPACT_ATOMS: atom_id res chain seq x y z
N MET A 1 12.57 -19.52 -28.26
CA MET A 1 11.76 -18.62 -27.41
C MET A 1 12.70 -17.65 -26.74
N ASN A 2 12.47 -16.34 -26.84
CA ASN A 2 13.40 -15.34 -26.26
C ASN A 2 13.50 -15.52 -24.74
N LEU A 3 14.70 -15.38 -24.17
CA LEU A 3 14.93 -15.51 -22.72
C LEU A 3 13.99 -14.58 -21.92
N SER A 4 13.71 -13.38 -22.44
CA SER A 4 12.75 -12.44 -21.86
C SER A 4 11.34 -13.02 -21.72
N LEU A 5 10.85 -13.81 -22.68
CA LEU A 5 9.51 -14.40 -22.61
C LEU A 5 9.42 -15.44 -21.49
N PHE A 6 10.45 -16.28 -21.35
CA PHE A 6 10.52 -17.24 -20.26
C PHE A 6 10.61 -16.53 -18.90
N ALA A 7 11.39 -15.46 -18.83
CA ALA A 7 11.52 -14.65 -17.62
C ALA A 7 10.20 -13.93 -17.25
N ILE A 8 9.48 -13.38 -18.23
CA ILE A 8 8.13 -12.81 -18.05
C ILE A 8 7.16 -13.90 -17.57
N ALA A 9 7.19 -15.10 -18.15
CA ALA A 9 6.30 -16.19 -17.77
C ALA A 9 6.52 -16.63 -16.32
N LEU A 10 7.78 -16.80 -15.90
CA LEU A 10 8.13 -17.13 -14.51
C LEU A 10 7.73 -16.01 -13.54
N GLY A 11 8.06 -14.77 -13.89
CA GLY A 11 7.66 -13.60 -13.10
C GLY A 11 6.14 -13.50 -12.97
N GLY A 12 5.41 -13.69 -14.07
CA GLY A 12 3.95 -13.66 -14.12
C GLY A 12 3.30 -14.75 -13.27
N ALA A 13 3.82 -15.98 -13.34
CA ALA A 13 3.35 -17.07 -12.48
C ALA A 13 3.54 -16.73 -10.99
N ALA A 14 4.73 -16.24 -10.62
CA ALA A 14 5.01 -15.83 -9.24
C ALA A 14 4.12 -14.65 -8.78
N GLY A 15 3.91 -13.66 -9.64
CA GLY A 15 3.06 -12.49 -9.36
C GLY A 15 1.59 -12.88 -9.17
N ALA A 16 1.07 -13.78 -10.02
CA ALA A 16 -0.29 -14.29 -9.90
C ALA A 16 -0.52 -15.09 -8.61
N LEU A 17 0.46 -15.92 -8.21
CA LEU A 17 0.41 -16.64 -6.93
C LEU A 17 0.49 -15.67 -5.75
N ALA A 18 1.41 -14.70 -5.79
CA ALA A 18 1.53 -13.68 -4.74
C ALA A 18 0.22 -12.89 -4.58
N ARG A 19 -0.40 -12.50 -5.70
CA ARG A 19 -1.72 -11.86 -5.70
C ARG A 19 -2.75 -12.74 -5.00
N PHE A 20 -2.86 -14.01 -5.41
CA PHE A 20 -3.84 -14.94 -4.85
C PHE A 20 -3.70 -15.07 -3.33
N TRP A 21 -2.48 -15.26 -2.83
CA TRP A 21 -2.24 -15.44 -1.39
C TRP A 21 -2.48 -14.15 -0.60
N VAL A 22 -1.96 -13.02 -1.09
CA VAL A 22 -2.09 -11.74 -0.40
C VAL A 22 -3.55 -11.28 -0.39
N SER A 23 -4.22 -11.28 -1.54
CA SER A 23 -5.60 -10.80 -1.63
C SER A 23 -6.56 -11.68 -0.83
N ASN A 24 -6.45 -13.01 -0.93
CA ASN A 24 -7.30 -13.92 -0.16
C ASN A 24 -6.99 -13.89 1.34
N GLY A 25 -5.72 -13.71 1.73
CA GLY A 25 -5.36 -13.52 3.14
C GLY A 25 -6.03 -12.28 3.71
N LEU A 26 -5.99 -11.17 2.98
CA LEU A 26 -6.68 -9.93 3.36
C LEU A 26 -8.21 -10.10 3.39
N TYR A 27 -8.79 -10.81 2.44
CA TYR A 27 -10.23 -11.12 2.46
C TYR A 27 -10.63 -12.02 3.63
N GLY A 28 -9.78 -12.98 4.01
CA GLY A 28 -10.00 -13.82 5.18
C GLY A 28 -9.95 -13.04 6.49
N TRP A 29 -9.19 -11.95 6.53
CA TRP A 29 -9.01 -11.15 7.74
C TRP A 29 -9.98 -9.97 7.87
N LEU A 30 -10.16 -9.20 6.81
CA LEU A 30 -11.00 -7.99 6.81
C LEU A 30 -12.42 -8.23 6.29
N GLY A 31 -12.70 -9.44 5.79
CA GLY A 31 -13.95 -9.77 5.12
C GLY A 31 -13.98 -9.37 3.64
N ARG A 32 -15.11 -9.67 2.98
CA ARG A 32 -15.34 -9.43 1.53
C ARG A 32 -16.36 -8.33 1.24
N ASP A 33 -16.84 -7.64 2.28
CA ASP A 33 -17.84 -6.57 2.14
C ASP A 33 -17.33 -5.35 1.36
N PHE A 34 -16.01 -5.25 1.19
CA PHE A 34 -15.33 -4.29 0.34
C PHE A 34 -14.03 -4.94 -0.22
N PRO A 35 -13.57 -4.54 -1.42
CA PRO A 35 -12.41 -5.14 -2.10
C PRO A 35 -11.05 -4.75 -1.48
N HIS A 36 -10.88 -4.96 -0.18
CA HIS A 36 -9.66 -4.62 0.57
C HIS A 36 -8.43 -5.35 0.02
N GLY A 37 -8.58 -6.62 -0.35
CA GLY A 37 -7.52 -7.43 -0.93
C GLY A 37 -7.00 -6.84 -2.24
N THR A 38 -7.91 -6.50 -3.16
CA THR A 38 -7.57 -5.88 -4.46
C THR A 38 -6.97 -4.49 -4.31
N LEU A 39 -7.54 -3.65 -3.43
CA LEU A 39 -6.99 -2.32 -3.17
C LEU A 39 -5.54 -2.41 -2.67
N PHE A 40 -5.26 -3.31 -1.72
CA PHE A 40 -3.93 -3.48 -1.15
C PHE A 40 -2.89 -3.87 -2.20
N ILE A 41 -3.14 -4.93 -2.97
CA ILE A 41 -2.20 -5.42 -3.99
C ILE A 41 -1.94 -4.36 -5.07
N ASN A 42 -2.96 -3.57 -5.43
CA ASN A 42 -2.83 -2.53 -6.44
C ASN A 42 -2.00 -1.36 -5.92
N VAL A 43 -2.22 -0.92 -4.68
CA VAL A 43 -1.45 0.17 -4.06
C VAL A 43 0.00 -0.26 -3.81
N SER A 44 0.23 -1.42 -3.22
CA SER A 44 1.58 -1.94 -2.96
C SER A 44 2.34 -2.23 -4.27
N GLY A 45 1.66 -2.82 -5.25
CA GLY A 45 2.22 -3.08 -6.57
C GLY A 45 2.54 -1.80 -7.34
N SER A 46 1.68 -0.78 -7.26
CA SER A 46 1.94 0.54 -7.87
C SER A 46 3.16 1.22 -7.25
N PHE A 47 3.31 1.17 -5.93
CA PHE A 47 4.52 1.65 -5.25
C PHE A 47 5.78 0.94 -5.76
N LEU A 48 5.75 -0.39 -5.77
CA LEU A 48 6.87 -1.21 -6.25
C LEU A 48 7.19 -0.92 -7.72
N MET A 49 6.17 -0.71 -8.57
CA MET A 49 6.34 -0.35 -9.96
C MET A 49 7.07 0.98 -10.11
N GLY A 50 6.68 2.01 -9.34
CA GLY A 50 7.36 3.30 -9.34
C GLY A 50 8.81 3.19 -8.87
N PHE A 51 9.06 2.44 -7.79
CA PHE A 51 10.39 2.28 -7.21
C PHE A 51 11.33 1.47 -8.10
N LEU A 52 10.89 0.28 -8.52
CA LEU A 52 11.72 -0.66 -9.28
C LEU A 52 11.94 -0.19 -10.71
N SER A 53 10.96 0.46 -11.35
CA SER A 53 11.17 1.02 -12.69
C SER A 53 12.34 2.01 -12.71
N VAL A 54 12.40 2.94 -11.74
CA VAL A 54 13.50 3.90 -11.62
C VAL A 54 14.82 3.20 -11.26
N MET A 55 14.83 2.33 -10.24
CA MET A 55 16.07 1.64 -9.81
C MET A 55 16.68 0.75 -10.90
N MET A 56 15.85 -0.03 -11.59
CA MET A 56 16.35 -0.98 -12.58
C MET A 56 16.78 -0.28 -13.87
N ILE A 57 16.16 0.84 -14.23
CA ILE A 57 16.52 1.61 -15.43
C ILE A 57 17.74 2.50 -15.17
N GLN A 58 17.73 3.26 -14.07
CA GLN A 58 18.73 4.31 -13.84
C GLN A 58 19.95 3.84 -13.07
N ARG A 59 19.80 2.92 -12.11
CA ARG A 59 20.88 2.56 -11.18
C ARG A 59 21.60 1.28 -11.56
N PHE A 60 20.86 0.20 -11.75
CA PHE A 60 21.49 -1.13 -11.89
C PHE A 60 21.78 -1.54 -13.33
N ALA A 61 21.23 -0.82 -14.33
CA ALA A 61 21.31 -1.18 -15.74
C ALA A 61 21.07 -2.69 -15.98
N LEU A 62 20.11 -3.27 -15.23
CA LEU A 62 19.86 -4.71 -15.28
C LEU A 62 19.49 -5.15 -16.69
N ALA A 63 19.88 -6.37 -17.03
CA ALA A 63 19.57 -6.97 -18.32
C ALA A 63 18.05 -6.91 -18.58
N ALA A 64 17.68 -6.74 -19.84
CA ALA A 64 16.30 -6.48 -20.25
C ALA A 64 15.34 -7.59 -19.77
N GLU A 65 15.84 -8.81 -19.68
CA GLU A 65 15.14 -10.01 -19.23
C GLU A 65 14.69 -9.89 -17.77
N TYR A 66 15.56 -9.42 -16.87
CA TYR A 66 15.22 -9.22 -15.45
C TYR A 66 14.19 -8.12 -15.27
N ARG A 67 14.33 -7.01 -16.01
CA ARG A 67 13.33 -5.93 -16.02
C ARG A 67 11.98 -6.43 -16.49
N ALA A 68 11.97 -7.20 -17.56
CA ALA A 68 10.75 -7.79 -18.10
C ALA A 68 10.13 -8.78 -17.10
N ALA A 69 10.93 -9.64 -16.47
CA ALA A 69 10.46 -10.58 -15.46
C ALA A 69 9.77 -9.90 -14.28
N VAL A 70 10.36 -8.82 -13.76
CA VAL A 70 9.88 -8.14 -12.55
C VAL A 70 8.75 -7.15 -12.86
N LEU A 71 8.94 -6.24 -13.82
CA LEU A 71 8.00 -5.16 -14.09
C LEU A 71 6.79 -5.65 -14.90
N VAL A 72 7.04 -6.44 -15.94
CA VAL A 72 5.97 -6.94 -16.84
C VAL A 72 5.38 -8.23 -16.30
N GLY A 73 6.23 -9.19 -15.95
CA GLY A 73 5.79 -10.48 -15.40
C GLY A 73 5.18 -10.31 -14.01
N PHE A 74 6.03 -10.14 -12.99
CA PHE A 74 5.60 -10.18 -11.60
C PHE A 74 4.63 -9.06 -11.23
N LEU A 75 5.02 -7.79 -11.40
CA LEU A 75 4.18 -6.67 -11.01
C LEU A 75 2.92 -6.55 -11.88
N GLY A 76 3.03 -6.87 -13.17
CA GLY A 76 1.88 -6.93 -14.08
C GLY A 76 0.85 -7.98 -13.68
N ALA A 77 1.28 -9.15 -13.19
CA ALA A 77 0.37 -10.21 -12.73
C ALA A 77 -0.07 -10.04 -11.25
N TYR A 78 0.73 -9.36 -10.45
CA TYR A 78 0.45 -9.07 -9.03
C TYR A 78 -0.65 -8.02 -8.87
N THR A 79 -0.67 -7.02 -9.73
CA THR A 79 -1.71 -5.98 -9.79
C THR A 79 -2.84 -6.39 -10.74
N THR A 80 -4.03 -5.81 -10.57
CA THR A 80 -5.18 -6.14 -11.42
C THR A 80 -6.17 -5.00 -11.52
N PHE A 81 -6.42 -4.55 -12.75
CA PHE A 81 -7.51 -3.62 -13.04
C PHE A 81 -8.83 -4.35 -13.33
N SER A 82 -8.77 -5.56 -13.90
CA SER A 82 -9.97 -6.34 -14.23
C SER A 82 -10.74 -6.80 -12.99
N THR A 83 -10.04 -7.27 -11.96
CA THR A 83 -10.67 -7.66 -10.68
C THR A 83 -11.26 -6.43 -9.99
N PHE A 84 -10.55 -5.31 -10.00
CA PHE A 84 -11.06 -4.02 -9.51
C PHE A 84 -12.37 -3.62 -10.21
N SER A 85 -12.44 -3.74 -11.55
CA SER A 85 -13.65 -3.41 -12.31
C SER A 85 -14.80 -4.35 -11.99
N LEU A 86 -14.55 -5.66 -11.86
CA LEU A 86 -15.57 -6.64 -11.51
C LEU A 86 -16.12 -6.42 -10.10
N GLU A 87 -15.26 -6.18 -9.12
CA GLU A 87 -15.67 -5.89 -7.74
C GLU A 87 -16.42 -4.55 -7.66
N THR A 88 -16.04 -3.55 -8.45
CA THR A 88 -16.77 -2.28 -8.54
C THR A 88 -18.15 -2.49 -9.14
N LEU A 89 -18.26 -3.29 -10.21
CA LEU A 89 -19.55 -3.62 -10.83
C LEU A 89 -20.45 -4.38 -9.85
N ALA A 90 -19.91 -5.37 -9.14
CA ALA A 90 -20.66 -6.10 -8.12
C ALA A 90 -21.22 -5.16 -7.04
N LEU A 91 -20.43 -4.19 -6.57
CA LEU A 91 -20.91 -3.18 -5.61
C LEU A 91 -22.03 -2.30 -6.17
N PHE A 92 -22.02 -1.98 -7.47
CA PHE A 92 -23.14 -1.28 -8.13
C PHE A 92 -24.39 -2.16 -8.21
N GLU A 93 -24.24 -3.43 -8.59
CA GLU A 93 -25.35 -4.40 -8.70
C GLU A 93 -25.99 -4.71 -7.34
N GLU A 94 -25.20 -4.73 -6.28
CA GLU A 94 -25.68 -4.83 -4.88
C GLU A 94 -26.38 -3.56 -4.38
N GLY A 95 -26.39 -2.47 -5.17
CA GLY A 95 -26.93 -1.18 -4.77
C GLY A 95 -26.04 -0.40 -3.79
N SER A 96 -24.81 -0.87 -3.53
CA SER A 96 -23.86 -0.26 -2.61
C SER A 96 -23.07 0.88 -3.25
N LEU A 97 -23.77 1.92 -3.70
CA LEU A 97 -23.20 3.03 -4.49
C LEU A 97 -22.04 3.74 -3.78
N LEU A 98 -22.14 3.93 -2.46
CA LEU A 98 -21.08 4.57 -1.68
C LEU A 98 -19.80 3.73 -1.70
N LYS A 99 -19.90 2.41 -1.53
CA LYS A 99 -18.74 1.52 -1.59
C LYS A 99 -18.14 1.48 -2.99
N ALA A 100 -18.97 1.42 -4.03
CA ALA A 100 -18.49 1.46 -5.41
C ALA A 100 -17.70 2.74 -5.70
N ALA A 101 -18.24 3.91 -5.34
CA ALA A 101 -17.57 5.21 -5.50
C ALA A 101 -16.25 5.27 -4.71
N LEU A 102 -16.25 4.79 -3.47
CA LEU A 102 -15.04 4.75 -2.64
C LEU A 102 -13.99 3.80 -3.21
N ASN A 103 -14.39 2.63 -3.73
CA ASN A 103 -13.45 1.71 -4.35
C ASN A 103 -12.74 2.37 -5.54
N VAL A 104 -13.49 3.06 -6.40
CA VAL A 104 -12.93 3.80 -7.54
C VAL A 104 -11.97 4.90 -7.07
N LEU A 105 -12.44 5.78 -6.18
CA LEU A 105 -11.67 6.93 -5.73
C LEU A 105 -10.39 6.51 -4.98
N LEU A 106 -10.50 5.59 -4.02
CA LEU A 106 -9.35 5.10 -3.26
C LEU A 106 -8.37 4.37 -4.17
N SER A 107 -8.84 3.50 -5.07
CA SER A 107 -7.96 2.79 -6.00
C SER A 107 -7.17 3.75 -6.88
N VAL A 108 -7.83 4.73 -7.50
CA VAL A 108 -7.16 5.69 -8.39
C VAL A 108 -6.19 6.57 -7.61
N VAL A 109 -6.64 7.23 -6.54
CA VAL A 109 -5.83 8.20 -5.79
C VAL A 109 -4.65 7.51 -5.11
N LEU A 110 -4.88 6.40 -4.41
CA LEU A 110 -3.82 5.74 -3.66
C LEU A 110 -2.81 5.09 -4.58
N CYS A 111 -3.22 4.49 -5.72
CA CYS A 111 -2.26 3.91 -6.67
C CYS A 111 -1.40 4.97 -7.34
N LEU A 112 -1.98 6.10 -7.77
CA LEU A 112 -1.23 7.21 -8.37
C LEU A 112 -0.25 7.85 -7.36
N ALA A 113 -0.69 8.04 -6.12
CA ALA A 113 0.20 8.53 -5.07
C ALA A 113 1.32 7.53 -4.77
N ALA A 114 1.00 6.24 -4.66
CA ALA A 114 1.96 5.18 -4.38
C ALA A 114 3.05 5.06 -5.45
N VAL A 115 2.70 5.05 -6.73
CA VAL A 115 3.68 5.00 -7.83
C VAL A 115 4.57 6.24 -7.86
N TRP A 116 4.00 7.42 -7.61
CA TRP A 116 4.76 8.66 -7.55
C TRP A 116 5.77 8.64 -6.40
N VAL A 117 5.34 8.26 -5.19
CA VAL A 117 6.23 8.11 -4.02
C VAL A 117 7.34 7.12 -4.34
N GLY A 118 7.02 5.93 -4.85
CA GLY A 118 8.00 4.91 -5.20
C GLY A 118 9.07 5.45 -6.15
N ALA A 119 8.65 6.17 -7.19
CA ALA A 119 9.56 6.74 -8.19
C ALA A 119 10.45 7.87 -7.63
N VAL A 120 9.89 8.77 -6.81
CA VAL A 120 10.69 9.83 -6.15
C VAL A 120 11.72 9.22 -5.22
N LEU A 121 11.32 8.23 -4.42
CA LEU A 121 12.19 7.56 -3.47
C LEU A 121 13.37 6.90 -4.16
N ALA A 122 13.10 6.18 -5.24
CA ALA A 122 14.13 5.58 -6.06
C ALA A 122 15.09 6.63 -6.65
N ARG A 123 14.61 7.74 -7.21
CA ARG A 123 15.48 8.80 -7.78
C ARG A 123 16.44 9.37 -6.73
N ARG A 124 15.94 9.65 -5.51
CA ARG A 124 16.77 10.14 -4.41
C ARG A 124 17.86 9.14 -4.03
N LEU A 125 17.54 7.84 -4.01
CA LEU A 125 18.51 6.77 -3.77
C LEU A 125 19.53 6.61 -4.92
N ALA A 126 19.16 6.92 -6.16
CA ALA A 126 20.05 6.79 -7.32
C ALA A 126 21.14 7.86 -7.37
N VAL A 127 20.78 9.13 -7.09
CA VAL A 127 21.66 10.30 -7.29
C VAL A 127 22.74 10.44 -6.23
N GLY A 128 22.67 9.71 -5.10
CA GLY A 128 23.77 9.67 -4.13
C GLY A 128 23.99 10.95 -3.31
N GLU A 129 23.11 11.96 -3.43
CA GLU A 129 23.06 13.21 -2.62
C GLU A 129 22.92 12.97 -1.09
N ILE A 130 22.87 11.72 -0.65
CA ILE A 130 22.48 11.24 0.69
C ILE A 130 23.66 11.30 1.69
N ALA A 131 24.90 11.42 1.23
CA ALA A 131 26.07 11.34 2.12
C ALA A 131 26.21 12.53 3.11
N ALA A 132 25.57 13.68 2.85
CA ALA A 132 25.78 14.90 3.63
C ALA A 132 24.74 15.14 4.76
N LEU A 133 23.68 14.33 4.89
CA LEU A 133 22.51 14.69 5.73
C LEU A 133 22.29 13.82 6.98
N VAL A 134 23.18 12.85 7.26
CA VAL A 134 23.03 11.79 8.28
C VAL A 134 23.05 12.30 9.75
N GLY A 135 23.21 13.60 10.01
CA GLY A 135 23.23 14.18 11.37
C GLY A 135 22.00 15.01 11.79
N GLY A 136 20.96 15.14 10.95
CA GLY A 136 19.94 16.19 11.11
C GLY A 136 18.64 15.82 11.86
N PRO A 137 17.84 16.82 12.28
CA PRO A 137 16.59 16.69 13.04
C PRO A 137 15.44 15.89 12.38
N GLY A 138 15.63 15.37 11.16
CA GLY A 138 14.61 14.64 10.40
C GLY A 138 14.08 13.39 11.09
N LEU A 139 14.90 12.67 11.89
CA LEU A 139 14.45 11.47 12.61
C LEU A 139 13.34 11.78 13.64
N ARG A 140 13.37 12.96 14.27
CA ARG A 140 12.33 13.38 15.21
C ARG A 140 11.01 13.69 14.51
N ILE A 141 11.09 14.33 13.34
CA ILE A 141 9.93 14.63 12.50
C ILE A 141 9.30 13.33 11.99
N PHE A 142 10.11 12.33 11.63
CA PHE A 142 9.64 11.00 11.25
C PHE A 142 8.86 10.31 12.37
N GLY A 143 9.43 10.23 13.57
CA GLY A 143 8.76 9.64 14.73
C GLY A 143 7.43 10.34 15.05
N ALA A 144 7.40 11.67 14.95
CA ALA A 144 6.19 12.45 15.16
C ALA A 144 5.14 12.23 14.06
N ALA A 145 5.52 12.20 12.77
CA ALA A 145 4.60 11.99 11.67
C ALA A 145 3.98 10.58 11.70
N CYS A 146 4.78 9.55 11.96
CA CYS A 146 4.28 8.19 12.18
C CYS A 146 3.33 8.14 13.39
N GLY A 147 3.74 8.73 14.52
CA GLY A 147 2.92 8.76 15.74
C GLY A 147 1.59 9.49 15.52
N MET A 148 1.59 10.65 14.88
CA MET A 148 0.39 11.43 14.57
C MET A 148 -0.54 10.72 13.59
N SER A 149 0.00 10.06 12.57
CA SER A 149 -0.81 9.32 11.60
C SER A 149 -1.47 8.09 12.23
N LEU A 150 -0.74 7.37 13.08
CA LEU A 150 -1.27 6.26 13.87
C LEU A 150 -2.32 6.75 14.89
N LEU A 151 -2.06 7.86 15.59
CA LEU A 151 -3.00 8.47 16.52
C LEU A 151 -4.26 8.97 15.81
N ALA A 152 -4.16 9.58 14.64
CA ALA A 152 -5.29 10.02 13.84
C ALA A 152 -6.13 8.84 13.35
N GLY A 153 -5.47 7.77 12.87
CA GLY A 153 -6.14 6.53 12.47
C GLY A 153 -6.89 5.88 13.64
N PHE A 154 -6.26 5.81 14.82
CA PHE A 154 -6.84 5.27 16.04
C PHE A 154 -7.99 6.13 16.60
N ALA A 155 -7.81 7.46 16.66
CA ALA A 155 -8.83 8.39 17.13
C ALA A 155 -10.06 8.37 16.22
N ALA A 156 -9.86 8.32 14.91
CA ALA A 156 -10.94 8.14 13.96
C ALA A 156 -11.66 6.81 14.20
N ALA A 157 -10.94 5.69 14.37
CA ALA A 157 -11.52 4.39 14.71
C ALA A 157 -12.46 4.46 15.92
N LEU A 158 -11.99 5.08 17.02
CA LEU A 158 -12.75 5.25 18.26
C LEU A 158 -13.97 6.15 18.07
N ALA A 159 -13.83 7.26 17.36
CA ALA A 159 -14.94 8.17 17.08
C ALA A 159 -16.05 7.45 16.28
N PHE A 160 -15.67 6.60 15.33
CA PHE A 160 -16.62 5.85 14.52
C PHE A 160 -17.26 4.68 15.24
N ALA A 161 -16.48 3.95 16.05
CA ALA A 161 -17.02 2.90 16.92
C ALA A 161 -18.05 3.45 17.92
N ARG A 162 -17.86 4.71 18.37
CA ARG A 162 -18.85 5.45 19.18
C ARG A 162 -20.04 5.96 18.37
N ALA A 163 -19.88 6.21 17.08
CA ALA A 163 -20.95 6.68 16.21
C ALA A 163 -21.98 5.58 15.88
N GLY A 164 -21.73 4.33 16.28
CA GLY A 164 -22.65 3.21 16.04
C GLY A 164 -22.82 2.90 14.55
N LEU A 165 -21.81 3.20 13.73
CA LEU A 165 -21.83 2.88 12.31
C LEU A 165 -21.86 1.36 12.14
N GLY A 166 -22.66 0.87 11.19
CA GLY A 166 -22.72 -0.55 10.91
C GLY A 166 -21.32 -1.12 10.60
N PRO A 167 -21.06 -2.41 10.88
CA PRO A 167 -19.74 -3.04 10.74
C PRO A 167 -19.05 -2.80 9.38
N GLN A 168 -19.85 -2.57 8.35
CA GLN A 168 -19.43 -2.32 6.97
C GLN A 168 -18.83 -0.93 6.75
N LEU A 169 -19.37 0.10 7.42
CA LEU A 169 -18.79 1.45 7.40
C LEU A 169 -17.51 1.49 8.24
N GLU A 170 -17.44 0.70 9.32
CA GLU A 170 -16.24 0.56 10.14
C GLU A 170 -15.05 0.00 9.34
N SER A 171 -15.22 -1.13 8.64
CA SER A 171 -14.14 -1.75 7.85
C SER A 171 -13.69 -0.86 6.67
N LEU A 172 -14.63 -0.18 6.04
CA LEU A 172 -14.41 0.75 4.94
C LEU A 172 -13.55 1.95 5.37
N VAL A 173 -13.92 2.56 6.48
CA VAL A 173 -13.16 3.66 7.09
C VAL A 173 -11.79 3.18 7.54
N LEU A 174 -11.69 1.97 8.11
CA LEU A 174 -10.44 1.38 8.55
C LEU A 174 -9.44 1.24 7.40
N VAL A 175 -9.88 0.75 6.24
CA VAL A 175 -9.00 0.61 5.07
C VAL A 175 -8.70 1.94 4.40
N ALA A 176 -9.67 2.85 4.29
CA ALA A 176 -9.42 4.19 3.77
C ALA A 176 -8.39 4.94 4.62
N LEU A 177 -8.52 4.90 5.95
CA LEU A 177 -7.59 5.51 6.89
C LEU A 177 -6.24 4.83 6.86
N THR A 178 -6.17 3.50 6.83
CA THR A 178 -4.89 2.77 6.74
C THR A 178 -4.18 3.11 5.44
N GLY A 179 -4.90 3.14 4.31
CA GLY A 179 -4.36 3.56 3.02
C GLY A 179 -3.85 5.01 3.04
N LEU A 180 -4.62 5.94 3.59
CA LEU A 180 -4.24 7.35 3.77
C LEU A 180 -3.06 7.53 4.72
N VAL A 181 -2.99 6.77 5.81
CA VAL A 181 -1.88 6.79 6.77
C VAL A 181 -0.63 6.24 6.10
N VAL A 182 -0.73 5.12 5.40
CA VAL A 182 0.39 4.51 4.68
C VAL A 182 0.91 5.46 3.60
N VAL A 183 0.04 5.96 2.73
CA VAL A 183 0.42 6.91 1.68
C VAL A 183 0.88 8.24 2.27
N GLY A 184 0.22 8.77 3.30
CA GLY A 184 0.59 10.00 3.99
C GLY A 184 1.95 9.90 4.66
N THR A 185 2.26 8.77 5.30
CA THR A 185 3.57 8.49 5.89
C THR A 185 4.64 8.39 4.79
N LEU A 186 4.31 7.72 3.68
CA LEU A 186 5.19 7.63 2.51
C LEU A 186 5.45 9.00 1.87
N VAL A 187 4.42 9.83 1.71
CA VAL A 187 4.53 11.21 1.22
C VAL A 187 5.32 12.05 2.21
N ALA A 188 5.07 11.94 3.51
CA ALA A 188 5.83 12.64 4.53
C ALA A 188 7.31 12.24 4.48
N LEU A 189 7.64 10.95 4.39
CA LEU A 189 9.00 10.46 4.20
C LEU A 189 9.67 11.08 2.96
N VAL A 190 8.94 11.15 1.84
CA VAL A 190 9.40 11.75 0.59
C VAL A 190 9.59 13.27 0.72
N VAL A 191 8.63 13.98 1.31
CA VAL A 191 8.62 15.44 1.44
C VAL A 191 9.65 15.90 2.48
N THR A 192 9.71 15.24 3.63
CA THR A 192 10.66 15.55 4.71
C THR A 192 12.08 15.09 4.38
N GLY A 193 12.26 14.26 3.35
CA GLY A 193 13.57 13.78 2.92
C GLY A 193 14.27 12.89 3.93
N THR A 194 13.53 12.25 4.84
CA THR A 194 14.06 11.38 5.90
C THR A 194 14.74 10.15 5.31
N GLU A 195 16.02 9.99 5.63
CA GLU A 195 16.95 9.18 4.85
C GLU A 195 16.87 7.66 5.11
N LEU A 196 16.76 6.88 4.02
CA LEU A 196 16.36 5.48 4.01
C LEU A 196 17.48 4.44 4.16
N ARG A 197 18.70 4.84 4.55
CA ARG A 197 19.81 3.86 4.61
C ARG A 197 19.63 2.78 5.68
N GLY A 198 18.72 2.95 6.62
CA GLY A 198 18.21 1.85 7.44
C GLY A 198 17.16 1.01 6.72
N ALA A 199 17.30 0.70 5.42
CA ALA A 199 16.21 0.14 4.61
C ALA A 199 15.55 -1.06 5.27
N PHE A 200 16.29 -1.96 5.95
CA PHE A 200 15.69 -3.06 6.71
C PHE A 200 14.87 -2.61 7.94
N GLN A 201 15.30 -1.55 8.63
CA GLN A 201 14.57 -0.91 9.73
C GLN A 201 13.35 -0.11 9.24
N LEU A 202 13.36 0.42 8.02
CA LEU A 202 12.22 1.13 7.42
C LEU A 202 11.22 0.21 6.75
N TRP A 203 11.65 -0.92 6.18
CA TRP A 203 10.75 -2.04 5.87
C TRP A 203 10.08 -2.54 7.15
N GLY A 204 10.88 -2.69 8.21
CA GLY A 204 10.39 -2.96 9.56
C GLY A 204 9.36 -1.95 10.00
N ALA A 205 9.66 -0.65 9.98
CA ALA A 205 8.75 0.43 10.40
C ALA A 205 7.54 0.61 9.49
N PHE A 206 7.65 0.42 8.18
CA PHE A 206 6.52 0.41 7.24
C PHE A 206 5.59 -0.76 7.56
N THR A 207 6.16 -1.97 7.64
CA THR A 207 5.42 -3.19 7.97
C THR A 207 4.83 -3.07 9.36
N LEU A 208 5.57 -2.53 10.34
CA LEU A 208 5.08 -2.25 11.68
C LEU A 208 4.01 -1.18 11.67
N SER A 209 4.13 -0.11 10.88
CA SER A 209 3.13 0.96 10.86
C SER A 209 1.83 0.48 10.22
N ALA A 210 1.91 -0.27 9.12
CA ALA A 210 0.76 -0.87 8.47
C ALA A 210 0.15 -1.94 9.39
N PHE A 211 0.97 -2.84 9.94
CA PHE A 211 0.52 -3.91 10.83
C PHE A 211 -0.02 -3.34 12.14
N ALA A 212 0.67 -2.40 12.79
CA ALA A 212 0.22 -1.74 14.01
C ALA A 212 -1.02 -0.90 13.75
N ALA A 213 -1.13 -0.19 12.62
CA ALA A 213 -2.37 0.50 12.26
C ALA A 213 -3.51 -0.51 12.24
N VAL A 214 -3.37 -1.62 11.52
CA VAL A 214 -4.45 -2.61 11.48
C VAL A 214 -4.70 -3.25 12.84
N VAL A 215 -3.68 -3.61 13.63
CA VAL A 215 -3.82 -4.17 14.98
C VAL A 215 -4.51 -3.20 15.94
N PHE A 216 -4.06 -1.94 16.03
CA PHE A 216 -4.65 -0.93 16.93
C PHE A 216 -6.10 -0.60 16.52
N LEU A 217 -6.37 -0.51 15.22
CA LEU A 217 -7.72 -0.32 14.69
C LEU A 217 -8.63 -1.52 15.02
N SER A 218 -8.11 -2.75 14.88
CA SER A 218 -8.83 -3.99 15.23
C SER A 218 -9.16 -4.07 16.72
N LEU A 219 -8.19 -3.71 17.57
CA LEU A 219 -8.37 -3.64 19.02
C LEU A 219 -9.42 -2.60 19.41
N GLY A 220 -9.43 -1.44 18.77
CA GLY A 220 -10.46 -0.42 18.98
C GLY A 220 -11.87 -0.93 18.72
N LEU A 221 -12.06 -1.70 17.64
CA LEU A 221 -13.36 -2.31 17.29
C LEU A 221 -13.77 -3.43 18.26
N VAL A 222 -12.82 -4.29 18.66
CA VAL A 222 -13.08 -5.33 19.67
C VAL A 222 -13.50 -4.71 21.00
N LEU A 223 -12.80 -3.68 21.46
CA LEU A 223 -13.11 -2.98 22.70
C LEU A 223 -14.47 -2.26 22.64
N ALA A 224 -14.84 -1.70 21.48
CA ALA A 224 -16.14 -1.08 21.30
C ALA A 224 -17.30 -2.08 21.36
N ARG A 225 -17.12 -3.29 20.82
CA ARG A 225 -18.15 -4.35 20.87
C ARG A 225 -18.32 -4.99 22.24
N GLY A 226 -17.29 -4.97 23.08
CA GLY A 226 -17.36 -5.48 24.46
C GLY A 226 -17.89 -4.49 25.49
N ALA A 227 -18.11 -3.23 25.11
CA ALA A 227 -18.56 -2.16 26.00
C ALA A 227 -20.08 -1.89 25.93
N GLY A 228 -20.82 -2.59 25.07
CA GLY A 228 -22.28 -2.57 24.99
C GLY A 228 -22.89 -3.88 25.46
#